data_AF-A0A6J4RW41-F1
#
_entry.id   AF-A0A6J4RW41-F1
#
_cell.length_a   1.000
_cell.length_b   1.000
_cell.length_c   1.000
_cell.angle_alpha   90.00
_cell.angle_beta   90.00
_cell.angle_gamma   90.00
#
_symmetry.space_group_name_H-M   'P 1'
#
loop_
_entity.id
_entity.type
_entity.pdbx_description
1 polymer ?
#
loop_
_entity_poly.entity_id
_entity_poly.type
_entity_poly.pdbx_seq_one_letter_code
_entity_poly.pdbx_strand_id
1 'polypeptide(L)' 'MAHIATTVGSSFYNGKAHFGVRPSIGIYPSKSNKWGAKVCFTNVFQRDEISNESFGYFSFALALKLF' A
#
# COMPACT_ATOMS: atom_id res chain seq x y z
N MET A 1 17.93 3.77 -5.12
CA MET A 1 17.50 4.63 -3.99
C MET A 1 16.34 3.96 -3.27
N ALA A 2 16.49 3.74 -1.95
CA ALA A 2 15.41 3.25 -1.11
C ALA A 2 14.58 4.44 -0.59
N HIS A 3 13.27 4.28 -0.49
CA HIS A 3 12.36 5.28 0.04
C HIS A 3 11.36 4.62 0.98
N ILE A 4 11.00 5.36 2.03
CA ILE A 4 9.95 5.01 2.97
C ILE A 4 8.82 6.01 2.78
N ALA A 5 7.60 5.52 2.67
CA ALA A 5 6.43 6.37 2.51
C ALA A 5 5.26 5.78 3.30
N THR A 6 4.53 6.64 4.00
CA THR A 6 3.29 6.28 4.68
C THR A 6 2.15 7.00 4.00
N THR A 7 1.15 6.24 3.54
CA THR A 7 -0.11 6.79 3.02
C THR A 7 -1.20 6.58 4.06
N VAL A 8 -2.03 7.59 4.28
CA VAL A 8 -3.22 7.51 5.12
C VAL A 8 -4.40 8.03 4.32
N GLY A 9 -5.56 7.38 4.41
CA GLY A 9 -6.73 7.83 3.67
C GLY A 9 -7.81 6.77 3.50
N SER A 10 -8.63 6.97 2.47
CA SER A 10 -9.78 6.13 2.18
C SER A 10 -9.39 4.83 1.47
N SER A 11 -9.96 3.72 1.93
CA SER A 11 -9.92 2.40 1.31
C SER A 11 -11.36 2.00 0.98
N PHE A 12 -11.61 1.59 -0.27
CA PHE A 12 -12.96 1.22 -0.70
C PHE A 12 -13.11 -0.30 -0.70
N TYR A 13 -14.07 -0.79 0.07
CA TYR A 13 -14.40 -2.21 0.16
C TYR A 13 -15.91 -2.39 0.21
N ASN A 14 -16.44 -3.33 -0.59
CA ASN A 14 -17.86 -3.65 -0.67
C ASN A 14 -18.80 -2.42 -0.81
N GLY A 15 -18.40 -1.41 -1.59
CA GLY A 15 -19.18 -0.19 -1.81
C GLY A 15 -19.11 0.85 -0.68
N LYS A 16 -18.28 0.63 0.35
CA LYS A 16 -18.11 1.53 1.49
C LYS A 16 -16.70 2.07 1.56
N ALA A 17 -16.59 3.30 2.07
CA ALA A 17 -15.31 3.96 2.30
C ALA A 17 -14.88 3.73 3.75
N HIS A 18 -13.71 3.13 3.91
CA HIS A 18 -13.07 2.85 5.20
C HIS A 18 -11.83 3.71 5.35
N PHE A 19 -11.40 3.97 6.57
CA PHE A 19 -10.10 4.60 6.81
C PHE A 19 -9.01 3.53 6.83
N GLY A 20 -7.83 3.86 6.31
CA GLY A 20 -6.69 2.95 6.31
C GLY A 20 -5.35 3.67 6.34
N VAL A 21 -4.34 2.94 6.80
CA VAL A 21 -2.93 3.35 6.77
C VAL A 21 -2.09 2.34 6.00
N ARG A 22 -1.10 2.84 5.28
CA ARG A 22 -0.23 2.05 4.42
C ARG A 22 1.22 2.55 4.50
N PRO A 23 2.01 2.11 5.51
CA PRO A 23 3.45 2.21 5.44
C PRO A 23 4.01 1.34 4.30
N SER A 24 5.00 1.87 3.60
CA SER A 24 5.64 1.21 2.47
C SER A 24 7.12 1.51 2.41
N ILE A 25 7.87 0.52 1.95
CA ILE A 25 9.29 0.62 1.65
C ILE A 25 9.46 0.24 0.19
N GLY A 26 10.06 1.12 -0.60
CA GLY A 26 10.32 0.87 -2.01
C GLY A 26 11.78 1.12 -2.37
N ILE A 27 12.25 0.41 -3.39
CA ILE A 27 13.58 0.53 -3.93
C ILE A 27 13.51 0.74 -5.44
N TYR A 28 14.32 1.67 -5.94
CA TYR A 28 14.65 1.81 -7.35
C TYR A 28 16.14 1.50 -7.52
N PRO A 29 16.52 0.29 -7.96
CA PRO A 29 17.91 -0.17 -7.93
C PRO A 29 18.80 0.47 -9.00
N SER A 30 18.24 0.93 -10.12
CA SER A 30 19.02 1.61 -11.18
C SER A 30 18.92 3.13 -11.03
N LYS A 31 20.00 3.87 -11.32
CA LYS A 31 19.97 5.34 -11.49
C LYS A 31 18.94 5.79 -12.54
N SER A 32 18.65 4.93 -13.53
CA SER A 32 17.63 5.20 -14.54
C SER A 32 16.19 4.99 -14.05
N ASN A 33 16.01 4.50 -12.80
CA ASN A 33 14.72 4.15 -12.20
C ASN A 33 13.83 3.29 -13.11
N LYS A 34 14.43 2.47 -13.99
CA LYS A 34 13.74 1.64 -14.99
C LYS A 34 12.82 0.60 -14.39
N TRP A 35 13.17 0.09 -13.23
CA TRP A 35 12.32 -0.82 -12.48
C TRP A 35 12.38 -0.45 -11.00
N GLY A 36 11.35 -0.82 -10.26
CA GLY A 36 11.26 -0.64 -8.83
C GLY A 36 10.56 -1.81 -8.17
N ALA A 37 10.90 -2.05 -6.92
CA ALA A 37 10.19 -3.00 -6.07
C ALA A 37 9.66 -2.27 -4.84
N LYS A 38 8.48 -2.64 -4.37
CA LYS A 38 7.86 -2.04 -3.18
C LYS A 38 7.17 -3.11 -2.35
N VAL A 39 7.37 -3.03 -1.03
CA VAL A 39 6.63 -3.80 -0.04
C VAL A 39 5.77 -2.82 0.76
N CYS A 40 4.51 -3.16 0.97
CA CYS A 40 3.62 -2.37 1.81
C CYS A 40 2.90 -3.26 2.82
N PHE A 41 2.75 -2.75 4.03
CA PHE A 41 1.75 -3.23 4.97
C PHE A 41 0.57 -2.28 4.90
N THR A 42 -0.64 -2.80 4.69
CA THR A 42 -1.87 -2.00 4.68
C THR A 42 -2.75 -2.47 5.80
N ASN A 43 -3.25 -1.54 6.61
CA ASN A 43 -4.28 -1.81 7.60
C ASN A 43 -5.52 -0.98 7.28
N VAL A 44 -6.66 -1.64 7.13
CA VAL A 44 -7.97 -1.02 6.90
C VAL A 44 -8.78 -1.18 8.18
N PHE A 45 -9.15 -0.06 8.81
CA PHE A 45 -9.91 -0.05 10.04
C PHE A 45 -11.40 -0.25 9.76
N GLN A 46 -12.09 -0.95 10.67
CA GLN A 46 -13.55 -1.16 10.61
C GLN A 46 -14.00 -1.65 9.23
N ARG A 47 -13.28 -2.65 8.67
CA ARG A 47 -13.59 -3.18 7.33
C ARG A 47 -14.91 -3.93 7.33
N ASP A 48 -15.26 -4.57 8.44
CA ASP A 48 -16.53 -5.27 8.63
C ASP A 48 -17.47 -4.42 9.49
N GLU A 49 -18.74 -4.32 9.07
CA GLU A 49 -19.74 -3.50 9.78
C GLU A 49 -20.38 -4.20 10.97
N ILE A 50 -20.35 -5.53 10.97
CA ILE A 50 -20.95 -6.35 12.02
C ILE A 50 -19.93 -6.57 13.13
N SER A 51 -18.69 -6.91 12.78
CA SER A 51 -17.63 -7.19 13.76
C SER A 51 -16.73 -5.99 14.06
N ASN A 52 -16.81 -4.89 13.29
CA ASN A 52 -15.86 -3.76 13.36
C ASN A 52 -14.38 -4.18 13.21
N GLU A 53 -14.14 -5.35 12.63
CA GLU A 53 -12.79 -5.89 12.54
C GLU A 53 -11.93 -5.08 11.58
N SER A 54 -10.69 -4.83 12.00
CA SER A 54 -9.67 -4.26 11.15
C SER A 54 -8.98 -5.37 10.37
N PHE A 55 -8.62 -5.09 9.12
CA PHE A 55 -7.95 -6.05 8.25
C PHE A 55 -6.59 -5.55 7.80
N GLY A 56 -5.56 -6.33 8.13
CA GLY A 56 -4.17 -6.10 7.73
C GLY A 56 -3.74 -7.04 6.61
N TYR A 57 -2.98 -6.53 5.63
CA TYR A 57 -2.36 -7.37 4.61
C TYR A 57 -1.01 -6.83 4.14
N PHE A 58 -0.14 -7.75 3.73
CA PHE A 58 1.09 -7.43 3.03
C PHE A 58 0.88 -7.44 1.52
N SER A 59 1.53 -6.52 0.83
CA SER A 59 1.53 -6.46 -0.63
C SER A 59 2.93 -6.25 -1.16
N PHE A 60 3.23 -6.93 -2.26
CA PHE A 60 4.47 -6.83 -3.02
C PHE A 60 4.13 -6.27 -4.39
N ALA A 61 4.88 -5.27 -4.84
CA ALA A 61 4.69 -4.63 -6.12
C ALA A 61 6.01 -4.52 -6.88
N LEU A 62 5.95 -4.77 -8.18
CA LEU A 62 7.01 -4.48 -9.14
C LEU A 62 6.52 -3.38 -10.07
N ALA A 63 7.34 -2.35 -10.26
CA ALA A 63 7.08 -1.27 -11.20
C ALA A 63 8.11 -1.32 -12.33
N LEU A 64 7.66 -1.08 -13.56
CA LEU A 64 8.53 -0.93 -14.73
C LEU A 64 8.23 0.43 -15.37
N LYS A 65 9.27 1.20 -15.66
CA LYS A 65 9.18 2.45 -16.41
C LYS A 65 9.17 2.12 -17.91
N LEU A 66 8.10 2.52 -18.61
CA LEU A 66 7.89 2.13 -20.00
C LEU A 66 8.57 3.06 -21.02
N PHE A 67 8.80 4.35 -20.70
CA PHE A 67 9.46 5.35 -21.57
C PHE A 67 10.29 6.33 -20.73
#